data_AF-A0A2V4DTZ6-F1
#
_entry.id   AF-A0A2V4DTZ6-F1
#
_cell.length_a   1.000
_cell.length_b   1.000
_cell.length_c   1.000
_cell.angle_alpha   90.00
_cell.angle_beta   90.00
_cell.angle_gamma   90.00
#
_symmetry.space_group_name_H-M   'P 1'
#
loop_
_entity.id
_entity.type
_entity.pdbx_description
1 polymer ?
#
loop_
_entity_poly.entity_id
_entity_poly.type
_entity_poly.pdbx_seq_one_letter_code
_entity_poly.pdbx_strand_id
1 'polypeptide(L)'
;MAIIDDITTTGGRIISGSADSFNANQGIACIGDYASCPKCQSTKVPKYQSTGKIIEGTYNFIVAGKPAAYDGCIVACKCSPIGCNKIIAL
;
A
#
# COMPACT_ATOMS: atom_id res chain seq x y z
N MET A 1 -9.02 8.26 -1.34
CA MET A 1 -7.54 8.19 -1.33
C MET A 1 -7.17 7.21 -0.25
N ALA A 2 -6.16 6.38 -0.49
CA ALA A 2 -5.74 5.42 0.50
C ALA A 2 -4.94 6.09 1.63
N ILE A 3 -5.12 5.61 2.85
CA ILE A 3 -4.44 6.06 4.06
C ILE A 3 -3.77 4.90 4.79
N ILE A 4 -2.89 5.22 5.75
CA ILE A 4 -2.38 4.21 6.69
C ILE A 4 -3.55 3.44 7.32
N ASP A 5 -3.34 2.15 7.54
CA ASP A 5 -4.31 1.16 8.03
C ASP A 5 -5.42 0.72 7.07
N ASP A 6 -5.56 1.32 5.88
CA ASP A 6 -6.41 0.74 4.84
C ASP A 6 -5.97 -0.69 4.51
N ILE A 7 -6.96 -1.56 4.28
CA ILE A 7 -6.73 -2.99 4.09
C ILE A 7 -6.32 -3.31 2.65
N THR A 8 -5.80 -4.51 2.45
CA THR A 8 -5.50 -5.04 1.12
C THR A 8 -6.23 -6.35 0.85
N THR A 9 -6.35 -6.74 -0.42
CA THR A 9 -6.99 -8.00 -0.85
C THR A 9 -6.30 -9.27 -0.31
N THR A 10 -5.11 -9.14 0.29
CA THR A 10 -4.40 -10.25 0.95
C THR A 10 -4.60 -10.28 2.47
N GLY A 11 -5.45 -9.42 3.01
CA GLY A 11 -5.68 -9.24 4.44
C GLY A 11 -4.58 -8.42 5.13
N GLY A 12 -3.70 -7.80 4.37
CA GLY A 12 -2.69 -6.88 4.88
C GLY A 12 -3.25 -5.47 5.09
N ARG A 13 -2.34 -4.55 5.44
CA ARG A 13 -2.64 -3.13 5.66
C ARG A 13 -1.54 -2.24 5.11
N ILE A 14 -1.88 -1.02 4.71
CA ILE A 14 -0.92 0.04 4.44
C ILE A 14 -0.22 0.43 5.75
N ILE A 15 1.12 0.50 5.71
CA ILE A 15 1.98 0.69 6.90
C ILE A 15 2.91 1.91 6.80
N SER A 16 2.94 2.59 5.65
CA SER A 16 3.60 3.89 5.52
C SER A 16 2.79 4.83 4.64
N GLY A 17 2.98 6.12 4.85
CA GLY A 17 2.30 7.20 4.14
C GLY A 17 3.03 8.51 4.37
N SER A 18 2.44 9.60 3.88
CA SER A 18 2.97 10.96 4.08
C SER A 18 3.05 11.33 5.57
N ALA A 19 4.14 12.00 5.94
CA ALA A 19 4.34 12.56 7.28
C ALA A 19 3.71 13.96 7.44
N ASP A 20 3.39 14.63 6.32
CA ASP A 20 2.99 16.04 6.29
C ASP A 20 1.61 16.26 5.66
N SER A 21 0.92 15.18 5.27
CA SER A 21 -0.39 15.25 4.62
C SER A 21 -1.28 14.11 5.06
N PHE A 22 -2.45 14.47 5.60
CA PHE A 22 -3.30 13.56 6.34
C PHE A 22 -4.73 13.56 5.79
N ASN A 23 -5.38 12.41 5.87
CA ASN A 23 -6.81 12.26 5.72
C ASN A 23 -7.34 11.38 6.87
N ALA A 24 -8.45 11.77 7.49
CA ALA A 24 -8.98 11.10 8.69
C ALA A 24 -7.92 10.90 9.81
N ASN A 25 -7.05 11.89 10.02
CA ASN A 25 -5.91 11.84 10.94
C ASN A 25 -4.87 10.73 10.67
N GLN A 26 -4.86 10.16 9.47
CA GLN A 26 -3.89 9.16 9.00
C GLN A 26 -3.09 9.70 7.83
N GLY A 27 -1.82 9.32 7.74
CA GLY A 27 -0.95 9.72 6.62
C GLY A 27 -1.48 9.18 5.30
N ILE A 28 -1.55 10.03 4.27
CA ILE A 28 -2.01 9.62 2.93
C ILE A 28 -0.93 8.76 2.27
N ALA A 29 -1.32 7.60 1.76
CA ALA A 29 -0.41 6.68 1.08
C ALA A 29 -0.13 7.13 -0.35
N CYS A 30 1.12 6.97 -0.80
CA CYS A 30 1.57 7.36 -2.13
C CYS A 30 2.31 6.23 -2.86
N ILE A 31 2.59 6.42 -4.15
CA ILE A 31 3.55 5.55 -4.86
C ILE A 31 4.87 5.51 -4.09
N GLY A 32 5.37 4.31 -3.83
CA GLY A 32 6.61 4.08 -3.10
C GLY A 32 6.44 3.74 -1.62
N ASP A 33 5.26 3.99 -1.05
CA ASP A 33 4.90 3.54 0.30
C ASP A 33 4.69 2.03 0.37
N TYR A 34 4.58 1.51 1.59
CA TYR A 34 4.54 0.07 1.85
C TYR A 34 3.20 -0.38 2.43
N ALA A 35 2.83 -1.61 2.07
CA ALA A 35 1.78 -2.36 2.73
C ALA A 35 2.30 -3.73 3.17
N SER A 36 1.74 -4.26 4.26
CA SER A 36 2.00 -5.62 4.71
C SER A 36 1.26 -6.65 3.84
N CYS A 37 1.78 -7.88 3.80
CA CYS A 37 1.17 -9.00 3.09
C CYS A 37 1.24 -10.28 3.96
N PRO A 38 0.16 -10.64 4.68
CA PRO A 38 0.10 -11.86 5.49
C PRO A 38 0.27 -13.14 4.67
N LYS A 39 -0.18 -13.14 3.40
CA LYS A 39 0.04 -14.28 2.49
C LYS A 39 1.54 -14.53 2.29
N CYS A 40 2.35 -13.48 2.09
CA CYS A 40 3.80 -13.64 2.02
C CYS A 40 4.36 -14.21 3.34
N GLN A 41 3.89 -13.76 4.51
CA GLN A 41 4.35 -14.27 5.81
C GLN A 41 4.14 -15.79 5.94
N SER A 42 3.02 -16.31 5.44
CA SER A 42 2.71 -17.75 5.48
C SER A 42 3.65 -18.62 4.64
N THR A 43 4.35 -18.04 3.65
CA THR A 43 5.22 -18.78 2.70
C THR A 43 6.66 -18.99 3.20
N LYS A 44 6.93 -18.82 4.51
CA LYS A 44 8.28 -18.90 5.12
C LYS A 44 9.32 -17.94 4.53
N VAL A 45 8.90 -16.85 3.88
CA VAL A 45 9.82 -15.76 3.50
C VAL A 45 10.16 -14.90 4.72
N PRO A 46 11.37 -14.32 4.79
CA PRO A 46 11.75 -13.39 5.85
C PRO A 46 10.74 -12.23 6.01
N LYS A 47 10.58 -11.73 7.23
CA LYS A 47 9.62 -10.65 7.56
C LYS A 47 9.79 -9.39 6.69
N TYR A 48 11.02 -9.01 6.36
CA TYR A 48 11.31 -7.86 5.47
C TYR A 48 10.85 -8.08 4.02
N GLN A 49 10.60 -9.33 3.61
CA GLN A 49 10.04 -9.69 2.31
C GLN A 49 8.52 -9.91 2.36
N SER A 50 7.91 -9.73 3.55
CA SER A 50 6.48 -9.87 3.78
C SER A 50 5.72 -8.54 3.64
N THR A 51 6.36 -7.52 3.11
CA THR A 51 5.78 -6.24 2.71
C THR A 51 5.88 -6.08 1.19
N GLY A 52 5.07 -5.20 0.63
CA GLY A 52 5.12 -4.83 -0.78
C GLY A 52 5.02 -3.32 -0.94
N LYS A 53 5.60 -2.82 -2.03
CA LYS A 53 5.58 -1.40 -2.36
C LYS A 53 4.33 -1.07 -3.17
N ILE A 54 3.67 0.04 -2.88
CA ILE A 54 2.58 0.57 -3.70
C ILE A 54 3.21 1.14 -4.99
N ILE A 55 2.79 0.61 -6.15
CA ILE A 55 3.40 0.96 -7.45
C ILE A 55 2.46 1.74 -8.38
N GLU A 56 1.23 1.99 -7.95
CA GLU A 56 0.22 2.73 -8.70
C GLU A 56 -0.32 3.88 -7.85
N GLY A 57 -0.76 4.93 -8.54
CA GLY A 57 -1.29 6.16 -7.96
C GLY A 57 -1.75 7.12 -9.05
N THR A 58 -2.30 8.26 -8.66
CA THR A 58 -2.85 9.25 -9.61
C THR A 58 -2.00 10.52 -9.65
N TYR A 59 -1.67 10.97 -10.85
CA TYR A 59 -0.93 12.24 -11.05
C TYR A 59 -1.81 13.48 -10.93
N ASN A 60 -3.14 13.30 -10.90
CA ASN A 60 -4.07 14.40 -10.66
C ASN A 60 -4.07 14.86 -9.19
N PHE A 61 -3.50 14.06 -8.29
CA PHE A 61 -3.39 14.39 -6.88
C PHE A 61 -2.01 14.02 -6.34
N ILE A 62 -1.18 15.05 -6.15
CA ILE A 62 0.21 14.92 -5.70
C ILE A 62 0.30 15.26 -4.20
N VAL A 63 0.83 14.34 -3.42
CA VAL A 63 1.06 14.46 -1.98
C VAL A 63 2.54 14.36 -1.70
N ALA A 64 3.13 15.36 -1.04
CA ALA A 64 4.56 15.40 -0.73
C ALA A 64 5.46 15.08 -1.95
N GLY A 65 5.08 15.55 -3.14
CA GLY A 65 5.79 15.31 -4.40
C GLY A 65 5.58 13.93 -5.04
N LYS A 66 4.68 13.09 -4.51
CA LYS A 66 4.39 11.75 -5.02
C LYS A 66 2.91 11.60 -5.41
N PRO A 67 2.59 10.85 -6.47
CA PRO A 67 1.21 10.50 -6.79
C PRO A 67 0.54 9.74 -5.65
N ALA A 68 -0.66 10.17 -5.24
CA ALA A 68 -1.40 9.51 -4.17
C ALA A 68 -1.99 8.17 -4.63
N ALA A 69 -2.01 7.21 -3.71
CA ALA A 69 -2.61 5.89 -3.93
C ALA A 69 -4.13 5.93 -3.71
N TYR A 70 -4.84 5.00 -4.33
CA TYR A 70 -6.30 4.88 -4.25
C TYR A 70 -6.74 3.41 -4.25
N ASP A 71 -8.04 3.19 -4.13
CA ASP A 71 -8.64 1.86 -4.17
C ASP A 71 -8.22 1.09 -5.43
N GLY A 72 -7.87 -0.18 -5.27
CA GLY A 72 -7.43 -1.03 -6.38
C GLY A 72 -5.96 -0.87 -6.81
N CYS A 73 -5.23 0.14 -6.32
CA CYS A 73 -3.80 0.27 -6.63
C CYS A 73 -3.01 -0.97 -6.21
N ILE A 74 -2.10 -1.40 -7.07
CA ILE A 74 -1.28 -2.60 -6.87
C ILE A 74 -0.22 -2.39 -5.77
N VAL A 75 -0.13 -3.38 -4.90
CA VAL A 75 0.98 -3.58 -3.95
C VAL A 75 1.91 -4.68 -4.50
N ALA A 76 3.10 -4.30 -4.91
CA ALA A 76 4.15 -5.19 -5.40
C ALA A 76 4.83 -5.93 -4.23
N CYS A 77 4.15 -6.94 -3.69
CA CYS A 77 4.72 -7.94 -2.79
C CYS A 77 5.24 -9.16 -3.58
N LYS A 78 5.64 -10.24 -2.87
CA LYS A 78 6.15 -11.48 -3.48
C LYS A 78 5.07 -12.52 -3.81
N CYS A 79 3.80 -12.18 -3.65
CA CYS A 79 2.73 -13.07 -4.09
C CYS A 79 2.78 -13.26 -5.61
N SER A 80 2.55 -14.49 -6.06
CA SER A 80 2.40 -14.82 -7.48
C SER A 80 0.92 -15.11 -7.76
N PRO A 81 0.33 -14.53 -8.82
CA PRO A 81 0.93 -13.55 -9.74
C PRO A 81 1.05 -12.13 -9.13
N ILE A 82 1.94 -11.31 -9.69
CA ILE A 82 2.02 -9.87 -9.36
C ILE A 82 0.66 -9.23 -9.67
N GLY A 83 0.20 -8.32 -8.80
CA GLY A 83 -1.10 -7.66 -8.94
C GLY A 83 -2.25 -8.33 -8.19
N CYS A 84 -2.03 -9.48 -7.54
CA CYS A 84 -3.05 -10.12 -6.71
C CYS A 84 -3.28 -9.39 -5.36
N ASN A 85 -2.35 -8.53 -4.95
CA ASN A 85 -2.44 -7.70 -3.76
C ASN A 85 -2.77 -6.27 -4.17
N LYS A 86 -3.97 -5.81 -3.82
CA LYS A 86 -4.48 -4.48 -4.15
C LYS A 86 -5.00 -3.79 -2.89
N ILE A 87 -4.92 -2.47 -2.86
CA ILE A 87 -5.51 -1.64 -1.81
C ILE A 87 -7.04 -1.77 -1.88
N ILE A 88 -7.67 -1.80 -0.71
CA ILE A 88 -9.11 -1.66 -0.51
C ILE A 88 -9.30 -0.42 0.37
N ALA A 89 -9.71 0.69 -0.23
CA ALA A 89 -9.87 1.99 0.46
C ALA A 89 -11.28 2.53 0.24
N LEU A 90 -11.87 3.11 1.31
CA LEU A 90 -13.23 3.68 1.30
C LEU A 90 -13.23 5.19 1.04
#